data_AF-A0A9P1H8I2-F1
#
_entry.id   AF-A0A9P1H8I2-F1
#
_cell.length_a   1.000
_cell.length_b   1.000
_cell.length_c   1.000
_cell.angle_alpha   90.00
_cell.angle_beta   90.00
_cell.angle_gamma   90.00
#
_symmetry.space_group_name_H-M   'P 1'
#
loop_
_entity.id
_entity.type
_entity.pdbx_description
1 polymer ?
#
loop_
_entity_poly.entity_id
_entity_poly.type
_entity_poly.pdbx_seq_one_letter_code
_entity_poly.pdbx_strand_id
1 'polypeptide(L)'
;MLFDKVFDSDIERLRSMEDMWKSRKPPTGAKYDDVLSRATEALASKDALLRDGQRVWSLEESLVVFKDSLDRLSKRVLEMKANKQPDDPQPIITFDKDDEDTLTSWRQAPIFGRSCLALIESRAGLCVLQAFKVLKGDFDQAKEVFLTPFAPARLLASDRSRAPNPNCPVCSTYQTSAYVDMSRATLNDLVEDFVRLGLGYGDKEFILSNEVGILYDPDETENLGKKLSDLGIHKDSFLTIVDEDDDDTFVNVVVVIQDLEEPDEKPPKAEPVPEVSATNGTNGSNGVHAAGGPEMVVRSLKRSRADDDDEVAELKKAKKSQVDVKAGAALDDDVVVIEDEGAILIEDD
;
A
#
# COMPACT_ATOMS: atom_id res chain seq x y z
N MET A 1 18.76 -13.16 -33.97
CA MET A 1 18.10 -11.86 -34.31
C MET A 1 17.16 -11.37 -33.22
N LEU A 2 16.04 -12.04 -32.88
CA LEU A 2 15.17 -11.56 -31.78
C LEU A 2 15.86 -11.65 -30.40
N PHE A 3 16.46 -12.80 -30.11
CA PHE A 3 17.18 -13.02 -28.85
C PHE A 3 18.30 -11.99 -28.66
N ASP A 4 19.20 -11.86 -29.64
CA ASP A 4 20.33 -10.92 -29.55
C ASP A 4 19.85 -9.47 -29.45
N LYS A 5 18.76 -9.10 -30.13
CA LYS A 5 18.23 -7.75 -30.03
C LYS A 5 17.80 -7.41 -28.61
N VAL A 6 17.00 -8.29 -27.98
CA VAL A 6 16.40 -8.06 -26.66
C VAL A 6 17.40 -8.29 -25.52
N PHE A 7 18.18 -9.36 -25.59
CA PHE A 7 19.03 -9.80 -24.48
C PHE A 7 20.50 -9.39 -24.62
N ASP A 8 20.93 -8.88 -25.78
CA ASP A 8 22.28 -8.34 -25.97
C ASP A 8 22.22 -6.84 -26.28
N SER A 9 21.76 -6.47 -27.48
CA SER A 9 21.83 -5.08 -27.96
C SER A 9 21.02 -4.09 -27.10
N ASP A 10 19.82 -4.47 -26.65
CA ASP A 10 19.02 -3.60 -25.78
C ASP A 10 19.58 -3.53 -24.35
N ILE A 11 20.25 -4.59 -23.88
CA ILE A 11 20.97 -4.57 -22.60
C ILE A 11 22.19 -3.67 -22.70
N GLU A 12 22.97 -3.75 -23.78
CA GLU A 12 24.09 -2.83 -24.03
C GLU A 12 23.62 -1.36 -24.12
N ARG A 13 22.50 -1.11 -24.81
CA ARG A 13 21.87 0.21 -24.84
C ARG A 13 21.46 0.67 -23.45
N LEU A 14 20.84 -0.18 -22.63
CA LEU A 14 20.46 0.17 -21.26
C LEU A 14 21.68 0.45 -20.36
N ARG A 15 22.79 -0.27 -20.58
CA ARG A 15 24.05 -0.04 -19.88
C ARG A 15 24.68 1.32 -20.20
N SER A 16 24.43 1.89 -21.38
CA SER A 16 24.92 3.23 -21.73
C SER A 16 24.36 4.36 -20.85
N MET A 17 23.27 4.09 -20.11
CA MET A 17 22.71 5.03 -19.11
C MET A 17 23.45 4.90 -17.77
N GLU A 18 24.69 5.41 -17.71
CA GLU A 18 25.62 5.22 -16.58
C GLU A 18 25.06 5.64 -15.21
N ASP A 19 24.25 6.70 -15.16
CA ASP A 19 23.63 7.19 -13.93
C ASP A 19 22.76 6.14 -13.23
N MET A 20 22.10 5.27 -14.01
CA MET A 20 21.25 4.21 -13.47
C MET A 20 22.01 3.11 -12.72
N TRP A 21 23.34 3.05 -12.86
CA TRP A 21 24.18 1.97 -12.38
C TRP A 21 25.17 2.42 -11.29
N LYS A 22 25.04 3.65 -10.79
CA LYS A 22 25.90 4.19 -9.71
C LYS A 22 25.72 3.46 -8.38
N SER A 23 24.49 3.06 -8.06
CA SER A 23 24.14 2.38 -6.79
C SER A 23 23.87 0.88 -6.94
N ARG A 24 23.88 0.35 -8.17
CA ARG A 24 23.53 -1.05 -8.45
C ARG A 24 24.38 -1.62 -9.58
N LYS A 25 24.64 -2.94 -9.53
CA LYS A 25 25.45 -3.63 -10.52
C LYS A 25 24.78 -3.55 -11.92
N PRO A 26 25.50 -3.11 -12.97
CA PRO A 26 24.96 -3.07 -14.32
C PRO A 26 24.68 -4.48 -14.85
N PRO A 27 23.63 -4.67 -15.67
CA PRO A 27 23.29 -5.96 -16.26
C PRO A 27 24.34 -6.40 -17.28
N THR A 28 24.34 -7.70 -17.62
CA THR A 28 25.24 -8.28 -18.63
C THR A 28 24.39 -8.83 -19.77
N GLY A 29 24.75 -8.48 -21.01
CA GLY A 29 24.08 -9.01 -22.20
C GLY A 29 24.38 -10.50 -22.41
N ALA A 30 23.48 -11.19 -23.10
CA ALA A 30 23.61 -12.59 -23.44
C ALA A 30 23.46 -12.79 -24.96
N LYS A 31 24.45 -13.42 -25.58
CA LYS A 31 24.46 -13.73 -27.01
C LYS A 31 23.86 -15.11 -27.28
N TYR A 32 23.07 -15.22 -28.33
CA TYR A 32 22.36 -16.45 -28.65
C TYR A 32 23.30 -17.65 -28.84
N ASP A 33 24.35 -17.49 -29.66
CA ASP A 33 25.26 -18.59 -30.01
C ASP A 33 26.07 -19.10 -28.79
N ASP A 34 26.47 -18.19 -27.90
CA ASP A 34 27.23 -18.50 -26.69
C ASP A 34 26.39 -19.28 -25.66
N VAL A 35 25.09 -18.99 -25.58
CA VAL A 35 24.17 -19.72 -24.70
C VAL A 35 23.74 -21.03 -25.35
N LEU A 36 23.49 -21.04 -26.66
CA LEU A 36 23.06 -22.22 -27.40
C LEU A 36 24.13 -23.32 -27.40
N SER A 37 25.41 -22.96 -27.55
CA SER A 37 26.52 -23.92 -27.50
C SER A 37 26.62 -24.66 -26.16
N ARG A 38 26.25 -23.99 -25.07
CA ARG A 38 26.18 -24.58 -23.72
C ARG A 38 24.88 -25.35 -23.45
N ALA A 39 23.84 -25.13 -24.26
CA ALA A 39 22.51 -25.71 -24.07
C ALA A 39 22.33 -27.11 -24.67
N THR A 40 23.41 -27.83 -25.00
CA THR A 40 23.34 -29.15 -25.67
C THR A 40 22.55 -30.18 -24.85
N GLU A 41 22.77 -30.24 -23.53
CA GLU A 41 22.05 -31.17 -22.64
C GLU A 41 20.57 -30.77 -22.46
N ALA A 42 20.29 -29.47 -22.40
CA ALA A 42 18.92 -28.96 -22.32
C ALA A 42 18.14 -29.23 -23.62
N LEU A 43 18.79 -29.14 -24.77
CA LEU A 43 18.21 -29.51 -26.07
C LEU A 43 17.84 -31.00 -26.12
N ALA A 44 18.70 -31.88 -25.60
CA ALA A 44 18.45 -33.32 -25.58
C ALA A 44 17.28 -33.72 -24.66
N SER A 45 17.02 -32.93 -23.62
CA SER A 45 15.98 -33.17 -22.62
C SER A 45 14.75 -32.26 -22.77
N LYS A 46 14.61 -31.56 -23.90
CA LYS A 46 13.55 -30.57 -24.18
C LYS A 46 12.15 -31.01 -23.73
N ASP A 47 11.71 -32.22 -24.10
CA ASP A 47 10.34 -32.68 -23.78
C ASP A 47 10.13 -32.88 -22.27
N ALA A 48 11.18 -33.25 -21.54
CA ALA A 48 11.12 -33.35 -20.08
C ALA A 48 11.08 -31.95 -19.44
N LEU A 49 11.84 -30.99 -19.98
CA LEU A 49 11.84 -29.60 -19.52
C LEU A 49 10.47 -28.93 -19.68
N LEU A 50 9.81 -29.15 -20.83
CA LEU A 50 8.49 -28.58 -21.09
C LEU A 50 7.40 -29.15 -20.18
N ARG A 51 7.54 -30.40 -19.73
CA ARG A 51 6.62 -31.04 -18.78
C ARG A 51 6.84 -30.56 -17.35
N ASP A 52 8.07 -30.24 -16.97
CA ASP A 52 8.43 -29.75 -15.65
C ASP A 52 8.50 -28.22 -15.59
N GLY A 53 7.33 -27.58 -15.69
CA GLY A 53 7.20 -26.12 -15.70
C GLY A 53 7.28 -25.45 -14.32
N GLN A 54 7.41 -26.22 -13.23
CA GLN A 54 7.46 -25.69 -11.86
C GLN A 54 8.90 -25.54 -11.34
N ARG A 55 9.86 -26.21 -11.97
CA ARG A 55 11.28 -26.11 -11.60
C ARG A 55 11.91 -24.83 -12.17
N VAL A 56 12.74 -24.15 -11.38
CA VAL A 56 13.54 -23.02 -11.87
C VAL A 56 14.53 -23.50 -12.93
N TRP A 57 14.45 -22.91 -14.12
CA TRP A 57 15.32 -23.23 -15.24
C TRP A 57 16.66 -22.50 -15.18
N SER A 58 17.71 -23.15 -15.69
CA SER A 58 18.97 -22.47 -16.01
C SER A 58 18.80 -21.52 -17.22
N LEU A 59 19.82 -20.70 -17.49
CA LEU A 59 19.83 -19.82 -18.66
C LEU A 59 19.71 -20.62 -19.98
N GLU A 60 20.41 -21.76 -20.04
CA GLU A 60 20.42 -22.67 -21.17
C GLU A 60 19.06 -23.34 -21.38
N GLU A 61 18.45 -23.83 -20.30
CA GLU A 61 17.09 -24.40 -20.32
C GLU A 61 16.06 -23.35 -20.75
N SER A 62 16.17 -22.13 -20.21
CA SER A 62 15.32 -21.00 -20.58
C SER A 62 15.42 -20.65 -22.07
N LEU A 63 16.61 -20.72 -22.65
CA LEU A 63 16.81 -20.50 -24.09
C LEU A 63 16.09 -21.57 -24.93
N VAL A 64 16.16 -22.84 -24.52
CA VAL A 64 15.49 -23.94 -25.21
C VAL A 64 13.98 -23.77 -25.19
N VAL A 65 13.41 -23.41 -24.04
CA VAL A 65 11.97 -23.13 -23.91
C VAL A 65 11.56 -21.88 -24.70
N PHE A 66 12.38 -20.82 -24.68
CA PHE A 66 12.15 -19.62 -25.48
C PHE A 66 12.06 -19.94 -26.97
N LYS A 67 13.01 -20.73 -27.49
CA LYS A 67 13.02 -21.16 -28.89
C LYS A 67 11.76 -21.96 -29.24
N ASP A 68 11.40 -22.92 -28.39
CA ASP A 68 10.21 -23.74 -28.61
C ASP A 68 8.92 -22.92 -28.62
N SER A 69 8.79 -21.98 -27.68
CA SER A 69 7.62 -21.10 -27.58
C SER A 69 7.50 -20.22 -28.84
N LEU A 70 8.61 -19.67 -29.34
CA LEU A 70 8.64 -18.94 -30.60
C LEU A 70 8.24 -19.81 -31.80
N ASP A 71 8.68 -21.07 -31.85
CA ASP A 71 8.31 -21.99 -32.92
C ASP A 71 6.80 -22.29 -32.91
N ARG A 72 6.19 -22.48 -31.73
CA ARG A 72 4.74 -22.69 -31.58
C ARG A 72 3.93 -21.45 -31.95
N LEU A 73 4.32 -20.29 -31.43
CA LEU A 73 3.71 -19.00 -31.77
C LEU A 73 3.82 -18.70 -33.28
N SER A 74 4.97 -18.96 -33.89
CA SER A 74 5.19 -18.77 -35.33
C SER A 74 4.22 -19.64 -36.16
N LYS A 75 4.08 -20.92 -35.80
CA LYS A 75 3.10 -21.82 -36.45
C LYS A 75 1.67 -21.30 -36.31
N ARG A 76 1.28 -20.89 -35.09
CA ARG A 76 -0.04 -20.33 -34.82
C ARG A 76 -0.33 -19.07 -35.65
N VAL A 77 0.63 -18.15 -35.80
CA VAL A 77 0.47 -16.98 -36.69
C VAL A 77 0.30 -17.41 -38.14
N LEU A 78 1.07 -18.38 -38.62
CA LEU A 78 1.00 -18.86 -39.99
C LEU A 78 -0.36 -19.52 -40.28
N GLU A 79 -0.89 -20.31 -39.35
CA GLU A 79 -2.22 -20.91 -39.45
C GLU A 79 -3.32 -19.85 -39.46
N MET A 80 -3.25 -18.84 -38.59
CA MET A 80 -4.18 -17.71 -38.61
C MET A 80 -4.14 -16.94 -39.94
N LYS A 81 -2.95 -16.77 -40.52
CA LYS A 81 -2.80 -16.14 -41.85
C LYS A 81 -3.37 -17.01 -42.97
N ALA A 82 -3.24 -18.33 -42.88
CA ALA A 82 -3.75 -19.26 -43.88
C ALA A 82 -5.30 -19.33 -43.87
N ASN A 83 -5.91 -19.21 -42.69
CA ASN A 83 -7.36 -19.25 -42.51
C ASN A 83 -8.04 -17.88 -42.62
N LYS A 84 -7.29 -16.84 -42.98
CA LYS A 84 -7.76 -15.46 -43.05
C LYS A 84 -8.71 -15.25 -44.24
N GLN A 85 -9.88 -14.65 -44.02
CA GLN A 85 -10.71 -14.16 -45.12
C GLN A 85 -10.19 -12.81 -45.65
N PRO A 86 -10.51 -12.43 -46.91
CA PRO A 86 -9.96 -11.22 -47.54
C PRO A 86 -10.23 -9.94 -46.75
N ASP A 87 -11.40 -9.85 -46.12
CA ASP A 87 -11.88 -8.67 -45.39
C ASP A 87 -11.49 -8.65 -43.91
N ASP A 88 -10.86 -9.73 -43.40
CA ASP A 88 -10.46 -9.79 -42.00
C ASP A 88 -9.25 -8.85 -41.71
N PRO A 89 -9.13 -8.34 -40.48
CA PRO A 89 -7.92 -7.66 -40.03
C PRO A 89 -6.69 -8.58 -40.08
N GLN A 90 -5.48 -8.01 -40.06
CA GLN A 90 -4.29 -8.85 -39.99
C GLN A 90 -4.28 -9.65 -38.67
N PRO A 91 -4.01 -10.96 -38.73
CA PRO A 91 -3.98 -11.78 -37.53
C PRO A 91 -2.85 -11.32 -36.61
N ILE A 92 -3.22 -11.06 -35.36
CA ILE A 92 -2.33 -10.65 -34.28
C ILE A 92 -2.48 -11.65 -33.14
N ILE A 93 -1.36 -12.08 -32.55
CA ILE A 93 -1.41 -12.82 -31.29
C ILE A 93 -1.51 -11.77 -30.18
N THR A 94 -2.64 -11.76 -29.49
CA THR A 94 -2.79 -11.02 -28.24
C THR A 94 -2.07 -11.76 -27.13
N PHE A 95 -1.26 -11.05 -26.35
CA PHE A 95 -0.68 -11.63 -25.15
C PHE A 95 -1.80 -11.89 -24.15
N ASP A 96 -1.95 -13.16 -23.74
CA ASP A 96 -2.83 -13.59 -22.66
C ASP A 96 -1.98 -14.26 -21.58
N LYS A 97 -2.33 -14.02 -20.31
CA LYS A 97 -1.65 -14.53 -19.13
C LYS A 97 -1.96 -16.02 -18.84
N ASP A 98 -2.99 -16.58 -19.46
CA ASP A 98 -3.39 -17.97 -19.25
C ASP A 98 -3.13 -18.88 -20.46
N ASP A 99 -2.83 -18.30 -21.62
CA ASP A 99 -2.42 -19.01 -22.84
C ASP A 99 -1.05 -19.67 -22.61
N GLU A 100 -0.88 -20.94 -22.99
CA GLU A 100 0.35 -21.69 -22.74
C GLU A 100 1.53 -21.20 -23.60
N ASP A 101 1.26 -20.69 -24.81
CA ASP A 101 2.29 -20.35 -25.79
C ASP A 101 2.86 -18.95 -25.64
N THR A 102 2.05 -17.98 -25.19
CA THR A 102 2.47 -16.59 -24.94
C THR A 102 3.34 -16.46 -23.69
N LEU A 103 3.55 -17.56 -22.97
CA LEU A 103 3.58 -17.51 -21.54
C LEU A 103 4.43 -18.57 -20.84
N THR A 104 5.02 -19.47 -21.60
CA THR A 104 5.83 -20.56 -21.06
C THR A 104 7.06 -20.06 -20.27
N SER A 105 7.45 -18.77 -20.36
CA SER A 105 8.67 -18.22 -19.73
C SER A 105 8.52 -17.55 -18.34
N TRP A 106 7.32 -17.19 -17.88
CA TRP A 106 7.12 -16.42 -16.62
C TRP A 106 6.54 -17.25 -15.46
N ARG A 107 6.19 -18.53 -15.68
CA ARG A 107 5.63 -19.43 -14.63
C ARG A 107 6.57 -19.62 -13.42
N GLN A 108 7.79 -19.10 -13.48
CA GLN A 108 8.88 -19.35 -12.52
C GLN A 108 9.39 -18.11 -11.78
N ALA A 109 8.83 -16.91 -12.00
CA ALA A 109 9.16 -15.80 -11.14
C ALA A 109 8.62 -16.10 -9.73
N PRO A 110 9.47 -16.25 -8.69
CA PRO A 110 9.00 -16.50 -7.31
C PRO A 110 8.09 -15.37 -6.79
N ILE A 111 8.16 -14.21 -7.46
CA ILE A 111 7.46 -12.98 -7.13
C ILE A 111 6.03 -12.96 -7.72
N PHE A 112 5.76 -13.72 -8.78
CA PHE A 112 4.46 -13.76 -9.45
C PHE A 112 3.96 -15.19 -9.62
N GLY A 113 3.69 -15.85 -8.49
CA GLY A 113 2.82 -17.02 -8.52
C GLY A 113 1.48 -16.68 -9.16
N ARG A 114 0.85 -17.63 -9.85
CA ARG A 114 -0.50 -17.51 -10.44
C ARG A 114 -1.52 -16.88 -9.47
N SER A 115 -1.34 -17.12 -8.18
CA SER A 115 -2.15 -16.54 -7.10
C SER A 115 -2.08 -15.02 -7.03
N CYS A 116 -0.93 -14.38 -7.30
CA CYS A 116 -0.80 -12.93 -7.21
C CYS A 116 -1.52 -12.20 -8.35
N LEU A 117 -1.52 -12.75 -9.57
CA LEU A 117 -2.06 -12.06 -10.76
C LEU A 117 -3.58 -12.16 -10.87
N ALA A 118 -4.21 -13.28 -10.48
CA ALA A 118 -5.67 -13.35 -10.36
C ALA A 118 -6.21 -12.42 -9.24
N LEU A 119 -5.39 -12.17 -8.22
CA LEU A 119 -5.72 -11.25 -7.13
C LEU A 119 -5.56 -9.77 -7.53
N ILE A 120 -4.75 -9.43 -8.54
CA ILE A 120 -4.55 -8.02 -8.95
C ILE A 120 -5.79 -7.47 -9.67
N GLU A 121 -6.41 -8.25 -10.56
CA GLU A 121 -7.62 -7.81 -11.29
C GLU A 121 -8.82 -7.60 -10.37
N SER A 122 -9.03 -8.52 -9.42
CA SER A 122 -10.13 -8.41 -8.45
C SER A 122 -9.95 -7.25 -7.45
N ARG A 123 -8.70 -6.94 -7.05
CA ARG A 123 -8.42 -5.81 -6.15
C ARG A 123 -8.57 -4.46 -6.83
N ALA A 124 -8.21 -4.34 -8.11
CA ALA A 124 -8.34 -3.09 -8.86
C ALA A 124 -9.81 -2.64 -8.98
N GLY A 125 -10.73 -3.57 -9.21
CA GLY A 125 -12.17 -3.28 -9.27
C GLY A 125 -12.71 -2.70 -7.95
N LEU A 126 -12.31 -3.26 -6.81
CA LEU A 126 -12.72 -2.77 -5.49
C LEU A 126 -12.21 -1.34 -5.22
N CYS A 127 -10.96 -1.04 -5.60
CA CYS A 127 -10.41 0.31 -5.46
C CYS A 127 -11.24 1.35 -6.23
N VAL A 128 -11.64 1.03 -7.47
CA VAL A 128 -12.46 1.92 -8.30
C VAL A 128 -13.84 2.14 -7.67
N LEU A 129 -14.48 1.07 -7.17
CA LEU A 129 -15.78 1.16 -6.51
C LEU A 129 -15.73 2.02 -5.23
N GLN A 130 -14.68 1.90 -4.41
CA GLN A 130 -14.51 2.78 -3.24
C GLN A 130 -14.20 4.23 -3.65
N ALA A 131 -13.41 4.43 -4.70
CA ALA A 131 -13.09 5.77 -5.20
C ALA A 131 -14.34 6.53 -5.67
N PHE A 132 -15.31 5.86 -6.31
CA PHE A 132 -16.57 6.49 -6.69
C PHE A 132 -17.37 7.01 -5.49
N LYS A 133 -17.35 6.30 -4.35
CA LYS A 133 -18.02 6.75 -3.11
C LYS A 133 -17.36 8.02 -2.57
N VAL A 134 -16.03 8.05 -2.56
CA VAL A 134 -15.25 9.24 -2.18
C VAL A 134 -15.55 10.42 -3.09
N LEU A 135 -15.59 10.21 -4.42
CA LEU A 135 -15.87 11.28 -5.39
C LEU A 135 -17.28 11.85 -5.28
N LYS A 136 -18.25 11.09 -4.76
CA LYS A 136 -19.61 11.57 -4.46
C LYS A 136 -19.71 12.32 -3.13
N GLY A 137 -18.66 12.29 -2.31
CA GLY A 137 -18.68 12.81 -0.94
C GLY A 137 -19.27 11.85 0.10
N ASP A 138 -19.54 10.60 -0.28
CA ASP A 138 -20.14 9.58 0.58
C ASP A 138 -19.06 8.85 1.41
N PHE A 139 -18.28 9.60 2.19
CA PHE A 139 -17.13 9.06 2.92
C PHE A 139 -17.51 7.95 3.93
N ASP A 140 -18.68 8.05 4.57
CA ASP A 140 -19.17 7.04 5.51
C ASP A 140 -19.49 5.70 4.84
N GLN A 141 -19.73 5.69 3.53
CA GLN A 141 -19.97 4.47 2.76
C GLN A 141 -18.67 3.84 2.22
N ALA A 142 -17.54 4.57 2.28
CA ALA A 142 -16.24 4.07 1.91
C ALA A 142 -15.73 3.14 3.04
N LYS A 143 -15.81 1.84 2.79
CA LYS A 143 -15.51 0.78 3.77
C LYS A 143 -14.15 0.15 3.47
N GLU A 144 -13.48 -0.31 4.53
CA GLU A 144 -12.32 -1.18 4.37
C GLU A 144 -12.80 -2.57 3.96
N VAL A 145 -12.38 -3.07 2.80
CA VAL A 145 -12.84 -4.36 2.26
C VAL A 145 -11.72 -5.37 2.30
N PHE A 146 -11.91 -6.44 3.07
CA PHE A 146 -11.01 -7.57 3.21
C PHE A 146 -11.44 -8.73 2.32
N LEU A 147 -10.47 -9.35 1.66
CA LEU A 147 -10.67 -10.62 1.00
C LEU A 147 -10.52 -11.77 2.01
N THR A 148 -11.57 -12.55 2.20
CA THR A 148 -11.63 -13.70 3.11
C THR A 148 -11.79 -15.00 2.32
N PRO A 149 -10.71 -15.51 1.68
CA PRO A 149 -10.79 -16.60 0.71
C PRO A 149 -11.24 -17.95 1.29
N PHE A 150 -11.17 -18.11 2.62
CA PHE A 150 -11.59 -19.33 3.33
C PHE A 150 -12.95 -19.19 4.01
N ALA A 151 -13.63 -18.06 3.86
CA ALA A 151 -14.96 -17.87 4.40
C ALA A 151 -16.01 -18.48 3.45
N PRO A 152 -16.86 -19.42 3.91
CA PRO A 152 -17.69 -20.24 3.03
C PRO A 152 -18.83 -19.48 2.34
N ALA A 153 -19.26 -18.32 2.87
CA ALA A 153 -20.41 -17.57 2.36
C ALA A 153 -20.13 -16.10 2.03
N ARG A 154 -18.97 -15.57 2.45
CA ARG A 154 -18.64 -14.15 2.28
C ARG A 154 -17.16 -14.00 1.98
N LEU A 155 -16.84 -13.93 0.69
CA LEU A 155 -15.46 -13.73 0.21
C LEU A 155 -14.96 -12.30 0.42
N LEU A 156 -15.88 -11.33 0.53
CA LEU A 156 -15.60 -9.93 0.79
C LEU A 156 -16.20 -9.52 2.14
N ALA A 157 -15.35 -9.27 3.12
CA ALA A 157 -15.75 -8.73 4.42
C ALA A 157 -15.47 -7.24 4.45
N SER A 158 -16.52 -6.42 4.57
CA SER A 158 -16.37 -4.97 4.74
C SER A 158 -16.38 -4.59 6.22
N ASP A 159 -15.51 -3.68 6.62
CA ASP A 159 -15.50 -3.04 7.94
C ASP A 159 -15.56 -1.50 7.79
N ARG A 160 -15.94 -0.81 8.86
CA ARG A 160 -15.95 0.66 8.89
C ARG A 160 -14.51 1.17 8.98
N SER A 161 -14.24 2.28 8.28
CA SER A 161 -13.00 3.01 8.46
C SER A 161 -12.83 3.40 9.92
N ARG A 162 -11.64 3.15 10.48
CA ARG A 162 -11.33 3.51 11.87
C ARG A 162 -11.16 5.01 12.00
N ALA A 163 -11.56 5.57 13.14
CA ALA A 163 -11.24 6.94 13.47
C ALA A 163 -9.70 7.13 13.57
N PRO A 164 -9.18 8.34 13.34
CA PRO A 164 -7.76 8.65 13.55
C PRO A 164 -7.33 8.23 14.95
N ASN A 165 -6.16 7.60 15.05
CA ASN A 165 -5.58 7.25 16.34
C ASN A 165 -5.04 8.53 17.01
N PRO A 166 -5.53 8.93 18.20
CA PRO A 166 -5.01 10.08 18.94
C PRO A 166 -3.52 9.96 19.26
N ASN A 167 -2.99 8.74 19.30
CA ASN A 167 -1.59 8.46 19.60
C ASN A 167 -0.68 8.44 18.36
N CYS A 168 -1.19 8.76 17.16
CA CYS A 168 -0.42 8.61 15.93
C CYS A 168 0.59 9.75 15.73
N PRO A 169 1.92 9.51 15.77
CA PRO A 169 2.93 10.58 15.66
C PRO A 169 2.97 11.29 14.30
N VAL A 170 2.13 10.87 13.34
CA VAL A 170 2.02 11.47 12.00
C VAL A 170 0.73 12.28 11.86
N CYS A 171 -0.42 11.70 12.24
CA CYS A 171 -1.72 12.33 12.05
C CYS A 171 -2.37 12.89 13.32
N SER A 172 -1.76 12.71 14.50
CA SER A 172 -2.17 13.39 15.73
C SER A 172 -1.49 14.75 15.92
N THR A 173 -0.45 15.06 15.15
CA THR A 173 0.20 16.37 15.19
C THR A 173 -0.78 17.42 14.66
N TYR A 174 -1.11 18.38 15.53
CA TYR A 174 -1.93 19.52 15.12
C TYR A 174 -1.06 20.48 14.29
N GLN A 175 -1.59 20.94 13.16
CA GLN A 175 -0.89 21.92 12.30
C GLN A 175 -1.64 23.23 12.33
N THR A 176 -0.92 24.32 12.54
CA THR A 176 -1.49 25.68 12.58
C THR A 176 -0.54 26.70 11.98
N SER A 177 -1.00 27.93 11.79
CA SER A 177 -0.19 29.03 11.30
C SER A 177 -0.13 30.16 12.33
N ALA A 178 1.05 30.69 12.58
CA ALA A 178 1.25 31.90 13.38
C ALA A 178 1.50 33.08 12.44
N TYR A 179 0.65 34.10 12.53
CA TYR A 179 0.81 35.34 11.78
C TYR A 179 1.60 36.34 12.62
N VAL A 180 2.78 36.74 12.12
CA VAL A 180 3.77 37.47 12.90
C VAL A 180 4.32 38.67 12.13
N ASP A 181 4.52 39.79 12.82
CA ASP A 181 5.26 40.94 12.29
C ASP A 181 6.77 40.71 12.45
N MET A 182 7.41 40.23 11.39
CA MET A 182 8.84 39.89 11.37
C MET A 182 9.77 41.06 11.70
N SER A 183 9.31 42.31 11.64
CA SER A 183 10.14 43.46 11.95
C SER A 183 10.34 43.68 13.46
N ARG A 184 9.37 43.23 14.26
CA ARG A 184 9.30 43.49 15.71
C ARG A 184 9.29 42.23 16.55
N ALA A 185 8.73 41.14 16.05
CA ALA A 185 8.46 39.96 16.85
C ALA A 185 9.72 39.29 17.40
N THR A 186 9.61 38.90 18.66
CA THR A 186 10.63 38.18 19.42
C THR A 186 10.19 36.74 19.66
N LEU A 187 11.13 35.89 20.07
CA LEU A 187 10.79 34.52 20.47
C LEU A 187 9.84 34.51 21.69
N ASN A 188 9.98 35.48 22.59
CA ASN A 188 9.11 35.64 23.74
C ASN A 188 7.64 35.86 23.35
N ASP A 189 7.36 36.65 22.32
CA ASP A 189 6.00 36.89 21.83
C ASP A 189 5.37 35.58 21.30
N LEU A 190 6.19 34.71 20.70
CA LEU A 190 5.73 33.39 20.26
C LEU A 190 5.50 32.45 21.45
N VAL A 191 6.40 32.39 22.42
CA VAL A 191 6.28 31.50 23.58
C VAL A 191 5.10 31.89 24.47
N GLU A 192 5.03 33.15 24.90
CA GLU A 192 4.03 33.62 25.87
C GLU A 192 2.67 33.89 25.22
N ASP A 193 2.63 34.66 24.13
CA ASP A 193 1.35 35.11 23.56
C ASP A 193 0.76 34.07 22.58
N PHE A 194 1.59 33.36 21.81
CA PHE A 194 1.07 32.33 20.88
C PHE A 194 0.91 30.97 21.54
N VAL A 195 1.99 30.39 22.10
CA VAL A 195 1.97 28.99 22.54
C VAL A 195 1.23 28.84 23.86
N ARG A 196 1.62 29.61 24.90
CA ARG A 196 0.97 29.52 26.21
C ARG A 196 -0.47 30.03 26.16
N LEU A 197 -0.68 31.26 25.66
CA LEU A 197 -2.00 31.89 25.66
C LEU A 197 -2.88 31.47 24.46
N GLY A 198 -2.34 31.47 23.24
CA GLY A 198 -3.11 31.20 22.02
C GLY A 198 -3.44 29.71 21.79
N LEU A 199 -2.46 28.83 21.95
CA LEU A 199 -2.63 27.37 21.79
C LEU A 199 -3.07 26.67 23.08
N GLY A 200 -3.06 27.37 24.21
CA GLY A 200 -3.56 26.85 25.47
C GLY A 200 -2.59 25.95 26.23
N TYR A 201 -1.28 26.00 25.93
CA TYR A 201 -0.28 25.28 26.73
C TYR A 201 -0.19 25.81 28.17
N GLY A 202 -0.55 27.07 28.42
CA GLY A 202 -0.59 27.65 29.77
C GLY A 202 0.75 27.53 30.51
N ASP A 203 0.77 26.76 31.59
CA ASP A 203 1.95 26.54 32.45
C ASP A 203 2.70 25.23 32.14
N LYS A 204 2.31 24.50 31.08
CA LYS A 204 2.93 23.22 30.70
C LYS A 204 4.38 23.38 30.24
N GLU A 205 5.16 22.32 30.41
CA GLU A 205 6.53 22.23 29.93
C GLU A 205 6.56 21.75 28.47
N PHE A 206 7.28 22.48 27.60
CA PHE A 206 7.39 22.16 26.18
C PHE A 206 8.71 22.64 25.60
N ILE A 207 9.16 21.97 24.55
CA ILE A 207 10.30 22.38 23.72
C ILE A 207 9.80 22.97 22.41
N LEU A 208 10.34 24.13 22.04
CA LEU A 208 10.14 24.74 20.74
C LEU A 208 11.43 24.62 19.92
N SER A 209 11.35 24.00 18.74
CA SER A 209 12.50 23.75 17.87
C SER A 209 12.21 24.07 16.41
N ASN A 210 13.27 24.30 15.64
CA ASN A 210 13.25 24.40 14.18
C ASN A 210 14.22 23.38 13.55
N GLU A 211 14.45 23.47 12.24
CA GLU A 211 15.39 22.59 11.53
C GLU A 211 16.85 22.71 12.00
N VAL A 212 17.22 23.83 12.63
CA VAL A 212 18.58 24.11 13.10
C VAL A 212 18.81 23.56 14.51
N GLY A 213 17.79 23.57 15.37
CA GLY A 213 17.86 23.03 16.72
C GLY A 213 16.77 23.56 17.65
N ILE A 214 17.01 23.40 18.95
CA ILE A 214 16.14 23.89 20.01
C ILE A 214 16.24 25.42 20.08
N LEU A 215 15.09 26.09 20.08
CA LEU A 215 14.98 27.55 20.18
C LEU A 215 14.61 27.98 21.59
N TYR A 216 13.72 27.21 22.25
CA TYR A 216 13.29 27.42 23.62
C TYR A 216 13.07 26.06 24.31
N ASP A 217 13.49 26.01 25.56
CA ASP A 217 13.32 24.93 26.54
C ASP A 217 13.19 25.62 27.92
N PRO A 218 12.41 25.09 28.88
CA PRO A 218 12.36 25.59 30.25
C PRO A 218 13.74 25.86 30.89
N ASP A 219 14.76 25.07 30.54
CA ASP A 219 16.13 25.23 31.03
C ASP A 219 16.97 26.22 30.16
N GLU A 220 16.64 26.38 28.87
CA GLU A 220 17.38 27.22 27.90
C GLU A 220 16.54 28.40 27.39
N THR A 221 16.48 29.47 28.20
CA THR A 221 15.62 30.65 27.95
C THR A 221 16.35 31.86 27.32
N GLU A 222 17.63 31.72 26.98
CA GLU A 222 18.49 32.83 26.52
C GLU A 222 18.03 33.47 25.20
N ASN A 223 17.26 32.73 24.39
CA ASN A 223 16.80 33.18 23.08
C ASN A 223 15.50 34.00 23.13
N LEU A 224 14.79 34.03 24.27
CA LEU A 224 13.47 34.68 24.38
C LEU A 224 13.47 36.13 23.90
N GLY A 225 14.49 36.90 24.28
CA GLY A 225 14.60 38.32 23.90
C GLY A 225 15.07 38.58 22.47
N LYS A 226 15.50 37.55 21.72
CA LYS A 226 16.00 37.71 20.36
C LYS A 226 14.85 37.82 19.37
N LYS A 227 15.07 38.56 18.27
CA LYS A 227 14.10 38.63 17.17
C LYS A 227 14.04 37.29 16.45
N LEU A 228 12.87 36.97 15.91
CA LEU A 228 12.69 35.75 15.11
C LEU A 228 13.65 35.72 13.91
N SER A 229 13.87 36.88 13.26
CA SER A 229 14.81 37.03 12.16
C SER A 229 16.25 36.63 12.52
N ASP A 230 16.66 36.90 13.76
CA ASP A 230 18.03 36.65 14.23
C ASP A 230 18.26 35.17 14.56
N LEU A 231 17.17 34.42 14.77
CA LEU A 231 17.15 32.98 15.00
C LEU A 231 17.01 32.18 13.69
N GLY A 232 17.06 32.84 12.54
CA GLY A 232 16.88 32.22 11.22
C GLY A 232 15.44 31.81 10.93
N ILE A 233 14.47 32.40 11.63
CA ILE A 233 13.05 32.17 11.40
C ILE A 233 12.57 33.20 10.38
N HIS A 234 12.06 32.70 9.26
CA HIS A 234 11.58 33.49 8.13
C HIS A 234 10.14 33.10 7.78
N LYS A 235 9.53 33.82 6.83
CA LYS A 235 8.25 33.40 6.24
C LYS A 235 8.35 31.97 5.74
N ASP A 236 7.29 31.19 5.95
CA ASP A 236 7.18 29.77 5.59
C ASP A 236 8.12 28.84 6.38
N SER A 237 8.72 29.35 7.48
CA SER A 237 9.49 28.50 8.40
C SER A 237 8.56 27.64 9.24
N PHE A 238 8.99 26.40 9.48
CA PHE A 238 8.29 25.46 10.34
C PHE A 238 8.92 25.43 11.73
N LEU A 239 8.07 25.54 12.74
CA LEU A 239 8.44 25.36 14.14
C LEU A 239 7.69 24.16 14.70
N THR A 240 8.38 23.34 15.48
CA THR A 240 7.79 22.17 16.14
C THR A 240 7.75 22.42 17.63
N ILE A 241 6.56 22.34 18.21
CA ILE A 241 6.32 22.37 19.64
C ILE A 241 6.10 20.92 20.08
N VAL A 242 6.98 20.46 20.97
CA VAL A 242 6.90 19.14 21.57
C VAL A 242 6.54 19.32 23.04
N ASP A 243 5.45 18.70 23.44
CA ASP A 243 5.03 18.65 24.84
C ASP A 243 5.98 17.74 25.64
N GLU A 244 6.44 18.20 26.80
CA GLU A 244 7.33 17.47 27.71
C GLU A 244 6.72 17.26 29.11
N ASP A 245 5.45 17.62 29.31
CA ASP A 245 4.75 17.39 30.57
C ASP A 245 4.39 15.90 30.74
N ASP A 246 5.06 15.23 31.68
CA ASP A 246 4.84 13.81 31.96
C ASP A 246 3.48 13.49 32.62
N ASP A 247 2.92 14.45 33.37
CA ASP A 247 1.72 14.25 34.19
C ASP A 247 0.42 14.60 33.45
N ASP A 248 0.45 15.60 32.57
CA ASP A 248 -0.70 16.07 31.79
C ASP A 248 -0.34 16.36 30.33
N THR A 249 -0.02 15.29 29.60
CA THR A 249 0.46 15.35 28.19
C THR A 249 -0.50 16.12 27.27
N PHE A 250 0.05 16.96 26.41
CA PHE A 250 -0.65 17.75 25.40
C PHE A 250 -0.26 17.35 23.96
N VAL A 251 -0.97 17.89 22.96
CA VAL A 251 -0.74 17.55 21.54
C VAL A 251 0.48 18.29 21.02
N ASN A 252 1.41 17.56 20.36
CA ASN A 252 2.50 18.18 19.61
C ASN A 252 1.96 19.02 18.44
N VAL A 253 2.52 20.21 18.25
CA VAL A 253 2.05 21.17 17.24
C VAL A 253 3.15 21.51 16.27
N VAL A 254 2.83 21.53 14.97
CA VAL A 254 3.68 22.14 13.94
C VAL A 254 3.07 23.47 13.53
N VAL A 255 3.86 24.53 13.70
CA VAL A 255 3.46 25.91 13.42
C VAL A 255 4.18 26.39 12.17
N VAL A 256 3.42 26.90 11.21
CA VAL A 256 3.95 27.59 10.02
C VAL A 256 3.95 29.09 10.29
N ILE A 257 5.11 29.74 10.13
CA ILE A 257 5.20 31.19 10.29
C ILE A 257 4.75 31.91 9.02
N GLN A 258 3.78 32.80 9.15
CA GLN A 258 3.28 33.66 8.09
C GLN A 258 3.47 35.13 8.44
N ASP A 259 3.62 35.98 7.42
CA ASP A 259 3.71 37.43 7.61
C ASP A 259 2.33 38.04 7.87
N LEU A 260 2.25 38.96 8.83
CA LEU A 260 1.08 39.83 9.02
C LEU A 260 1.00 40.86 7.89
N GLU A 261 -0.12 40.88 7.16
CA GLU A 261 -0.35 41.86 6.07
C GLU A 261 -0.70 43.28 6.57
N GLU A 262 -1.19 43.43 7.82
CA GLU A 262 -1.52 44.73 8.43
C GLU A 262 -0.89 44.90 9.84
N PRO A 263 -0.14 46.00 10.11
CA PRO A 263 0.73 46.14 11.30
C PRO A 263 0.04 46.57 12.61
N ASP A 264 -1.29 46.79 12.62
CA ASP A 264 -2.04 47.35 13.76
C ASP A 264 -2.98 46.34 14.49
N GLU A 265 -3.03 45.07 14.07
CA GLU A 265 -3.64 44.01 14.89
C GLU A 265 -2.58 43.42 15.84
N LYS A 266 -2.93 43.18 17.11
CA LYS A 266 -2.03 42.53 18.08
C LYS A 266 -1.56 41.17 17.52
N PRO A 267 -0.25 40.95 17.33
CA PRO A 267 0.26 39.63 17.01
C PRO A 267 0.27 38.75 18.28
N PRO A 268 0.32 37.42 18.16
CA PRO A 268 -0.12 36.56 17.06
C PRO A 268 -1.50 35.90 17.34
N LYS A 269 -2.31 35.72 16.30
CA LYS A 269 -3.67 35.15 16.36
C LYS A 269 -3.60 33.65 16.08
N ALA A 270 -4.03 32.81 17.03
CA ALA A 270 -4.17 31.37 16.83
C ALA A 270 -5.65 31.00 16.59
N GLU A 271 -5.92 30.05 15.70
CA GLU A 271 -7.19 29.31 15.73
C GLU A 271 -7.15 28.34 16.93
N PRO A 272 -8.25 28.23 17.71
CA PRO A 272 -8.28 27.39 18.89
C PRO A 272 -7.98 25.93 18.52
N VAL A 273 -7.04 25.32 19.25
CA VAL A 273 -6.74 23.90 19.13
C VAL A 273 -8.02 23.12 19.46
N PRO A 274 -8.49 22.19 18.60
CA PRO A 274 -9.61 21.33 18.95
C PRO A 274 -9.23 20.49 20.18
N GLU A 275 -10.09 20.45 21.20
CA GLU A 275 -9.96 19.55 22.35
C GLU A 275 -10.03 18.10 21.87
N VAL A 276 -8.88 17.50 21.58
CA VAL A 276 -8.77 16.05 21.37
C VAL A 276 -8.61 15.41 22.74
N SER A 277 -9.52 14.50 23.08
CA SER A 277 -9.48 13.76 24.34
C SER A 277 -8.11 13.09 24.53
N ALA A 278 -7.54 13.28 25.72
CA ALA A 278 -6.25 12.79 26.16
C ALA A 278 -5.95 11.34 25.70
N THR A 279 -4.77 11.15 25.10
CA THR A 279 -3.69 10.26 25.58
C THR A 279 -2.68 10.06 24.46
N ASN A 280 -1.43 10.43 24.73
CA ASN A 280 -0.20 9.96 24.08
C ASN A 280 0.82 9.88 25.22
N GLY A 281 1.10 8.74 25.83
CA GLY A 281 1.82 7.64 25.20
C GLY A 281 3.26 7.69 25.71
N THR A 282 3.48 7.13 26.90
CA THR A 282 4.79 7.00 27.58
C THR A 282 5.93 6.61 26.64
N ASN A 283 7.04 7.34 26.70
CA ASN A 283 8.31 7.03 26.06
C ASN A 283 8.91 5.70 26.60
N GLY A 284 8.49 4.59 26.01
CA GLY A 284 9.12 3.29 26.17
C GLY A 284 10.06 3.02 25.00
N SER A 285 11.36 3.23 25.22
CA SER A 285 12.41 2.76 24.30
C SER A 285 12.23 1.26 24.03
N ASN A 286 11.94 0.87 22.79
CA ASN A 286 12.01 -0.52 22.36
C ASN A 286 12.65 -0.63 20.99
N GLY A 287 13.97 -0.80 21.01
CA GLY A 287 14.80 -1.10 19.85
C GLY A 287 15.96 -2.02 20.24
N VAL A 288 15.65 -3.22 20.73
CA VAL A 288 16.63 -4.32 20.80
C VAL A 288 16.08 -5.51 20.02
N HIS A 289 16.36 -5.53 18.72
CA HIS A 289 16.26 -6.73 17.91
C HIS A 289 17.54 -7.54 18.07
N ALA A 290 17.56 -8.48 19.02
CA ALA A 290 18.57 -9.52 19.08
C ALA A 290 18.18 -10.67 18.14
N ALA A 291 18.98 -10.86 17.09
CA ALA A 291 18.93 -12.02 16.22
C ALA A 291 19.45 -13.27 16.98
N GLY A 292 18.75 -14.39 16.84
CA GLY A 292 19.20 -15.69 17.34
C GLY A 292 18.30 -16.82 16.83
N GLY A 293 18.88 -17.76 16.09
CA GLY A 293 18.20 -18.90 15.44
C GLY A 293 17.70 -19.99 16.40
N PRO A 294 17.21 -21.13 15.86
CA PRO A 294 16.33 -22.05 16.57
C PRO A 294 17.13 -23.08 17.39
N GLU A 295 16.77 -23.26 18.66
CA GLU A 295 17.09 -24.49 19.39
C GLU A 295 15.87 -25.05 20.16
N MET A 296 15.72 -26.37 20.02
CA MET A 296 14.75 -27.24 20.68
C MET A 296 15.01 -27.36 22.19
N VAL A 297 13.95 -27.36 23.02
CA VAL A 297 13.89 -28.24 24.21
C VAL A 297 12.47 -28.80 24.45
N VAL A 298 12.33 -30.06 24.06
CA VAL A 298 11.70 -31.21 24.72
C VAL A 298 10.78 -31.03 25.97
N ARG A 299 9.51 -31.42 25.76
CA ARG A 299 8.53 -32.17 26.61
C ARG A 299 8.61 -32.14 28.14
N SER A 300 7.44 -31.93 28.76
CA SER A 300 6.99 -32.76 29.88
C SER A 300 5.49 -33.11 29.77
N LEU A 301 5.22 -34.41 29.81
CA LEU A 301 3.92 -35.07 29.79
C LEU A 301 3.28 -35.07 31.20
N LYS A 302 1.96 -34.89 31.30
CA LYS A 302 1.14 -35.77 32.12
C LYS A 302 -0.30 -35.85 31.60
N ARG A 303 -0.84 -37.05 31.73
CA ARG A 303 -1.89 -37.70 30.95
C ARG A 303 -3.10 -37.93 31.86
N SER A 304 -4.32 -37.83 31.33
CA SER A 304 -5.41 -38.77 31.63
C SER A 304 -6.50 -38.66 30.56
N ARG A 305 -6.66 -39.73 29.80
CA ARG A 305 -7.83 -40.05 28.96
C ARG A 305 -8.77 -40.93 29.80
N ALA A 306 -10.08 -40.80 29.56
CA ALA A 306 -11.06 -41.88 29.70
C ALA A 306 -12.00 -41.80 28.49
N ASP A 307 -12.33 -42.96 27.94
CA ASP A 307 -12.92 -43.22 26.63
C ASP A 307 -14.45 -43.08 26.57
N ASP A 308 -14.92 -42.97 25.32
CA ASP A 308 -16.15 -43.47 24.69
C ASP A 308 -17.54 -43.20 25.29
N ASP A 309 -18.39 -42.50 24.53
CA ASP A 309 -19.68 -43.04 24.08
C ASP A 309 -20.23 -42.24 22.88
N ASP A 310 -20.62 -42.98 21.84
CA ASP A 310 -21.42 -42.55 20.68
C ASP A 310 -22.82 -42.12 21.13
N GLU A 311 -23.33 -40.95 20.70
CA GLU A 311 -24.75 -40.83 20.38
C GLU A 311 -25.06 -39.66 19.41
N VAL A 312 -25.78 -40.03 18.35
CA VAL A 312 -26.35 -39.19 17.30
C VAL A 312 -27.60 -38.48 17.84
N ALA A 313 -27.75 -37.16 17.60
CA ALA A 313 -29.07 -36.53 17.72
C ALA A 313 -29.26 -35.34 16.76
N GLU A 314 -30.43 -35.35 16.14
CA GLU A 314 -30.83 -34.66 14.91
C GLU A 314 -31.18 -33.17 15.02
N LEU A 315 -30.98 -32.52 13.86
CA LEU A 315 -31.78 -31.48 13.21
C LEU A 315 -33.13 -31.11 13.87
N LYS A 316 -33.31 -29.81 14.16
CA LYS A 316 -34.65 -29.21 14.34
C LYS A 316 -35.01 -28.23 13.22
N LYS A 317 -36.14 -28.57 12.62
CA LYS A 317 -36.90 -28.07 11.48
C LYS A 317 -37.15 -26.55 11.40
N ALA A 318 -37.21 -26.14 10.14
CA ALA A 318 -37.76 -24.92 9.58
C ALA A 318 -39.24 -24.65 9.94
N LYS A 319 -39.63 -23.37 9.86
CA LYS A 319 -41.02 -22.91 9.71
C LYS A 319 -41.15 -22.15 8.39
N LYS A 320 -42.14 -22.54 7.60
CA LYS A 320 -42.50 -22.03 6.28
C LYS A 320 -43.86 -21.32 6.39
N SER A 321 -43.98 -20.14 5.80
CA SER A 321 -45.24 -19.44 5.44
C SER A 321 -44.84 -18.16 4.71
N GLN A 322 -45.42 -17.72 3.60
CA GLN A 322 -46.50 -18.20 2.73
C GLN A 322 -46.40 -17.29 1.50
N VAL A 323 -46.55 -17.85 0.30
CA VAL A 323 -46.55 -17.11 -0.96
C VAL A 323 -47.97 -16.61 -1.23
N ASP A 324 -48.11 -15.35 -1.65
CA ASP A 324 -49.26 -14.88 -2.43
C ASP A 324 -48.73 -14.17 -3.69
N VAL A 325 -49.08 -14.74 -4.85
CA VAL A 325 -48.78 -14.23 -6.19
C VAL A 325 -49.95 -13.40 -6.68
N LYS A 326 -49.70 -12.19 -7.19
CA LYS A 326 -50.50 -11.61 -8.28
C LYS A 326 -49.61 -10.89 -9.29
N ALA A 327 -49.74 -11.32 -10.53
CA ALA A 327 -49.02 -10.86 -11.71
C ALA A 327 -49.54 -9.52 -12.25
N GLY A 328 -48.64 -8.78 -12.91
CA GLY A 328 -48.95 -7.65 -13.77
C GLY A 328 -47.67 -7.18 -14.48
N ALA A 329 -47.50 -7.56 -15.73
CA ALA A 329 -46.34 -7.26 -16.57
C ALA A 329 -46.30 -5.80 -17.05
N ALA A 330 -45.13 -5.18 -17.00
CA ALA A 330 -44.71 -4.10 -17.90
C ALA A 330 -43.18 -4.06 -17.95
N LEU A 331 -42.65 -4.01 -19.17
CA LEU A 331 -41.24 -3.84 -19.51
C LEU A 331 -40.84 -2.39 -19.23
N ASP A 332 -39.73 -2.14 -18.53
CA ASP A 332 -38.95 -0.90 -18.62
C ASP A 332 -37.52 -1.13 -18.10
N ASP A 333 -36.56 -0.39 -18.68
CA ASP A 333 -35.10 -0.50 -18.52
C ASP A 333 -34.61 -0.54 -17.06
N ASP A 334 -33.96 -1.65 -16.66
CA ASP A 334 -33.35 -1.80 -15.33
C ASP A 334 -31.99 -1.08 -15.25
N VAL A 335 -32.04 0.18 -14.81
CA VAL A 335 -30.92 0.78 -14.07
C VAL A 335 -30.90 0.13 -12.69
N VAL A 336 -29.97 -0.81 -12.47
CA VAL A 336 -29.77 -1.44 -11.16
C VAL A 336 -29.14 -0.43 -10.21
N VAL A 337 -29.97 0.20 -9.39
CA VAL A 337 -29.51 0.91 -8.20
C VAL A 337 -29.20 -0.14 -7.13
N ILE A 338 -27.91 -0.40 -6.91
CA ILE A 338 -27.46 -1.28 -5.83
C ILE A 338 -27.55 -0.50 -4.52
N GLU A 339 -28.63 -0.70 -3.77
CA GLU A 339 -28.69 -0.28 -2.37
C GLU A 339 -27.79 -1.23 -1.55
N ASP A 340 -26.76 -0.66 -0.92
CA ASP A 340 -25.64 -1.35 -0.25
C ASP A 340 -26.05 -1.88 1.15
N GLU A 341 -27.10 -2.70 1.20
CA GLU A 341 -27.42 -3.55 2.36
C GLU A 341 -26.88 -4.97 2.16
N GLY A 342 -25.55 -5.09 2.12
CA GLY A 342 -24.84 -6.20 2.77
C GLY A 342 -25.06 -7.65 2.31
N ALA A 343 -25.66 -7.93 1.15
CA ALA A 343 -25.68 -9.27 0.57
C ALA A 343 -25.82 -9.23 -0.96
N ILE A 344 -24.77 -9.69 -1.68
CA ILE A 344 -24.89 -10.13 -3.07
C ILE A 344 -25.03 -11.64 -3.02
N LEU A 345 -26.26 -12.14 -3.20
CA LEU A 345 -26.52 -13.56 -3.43
C LEU A 345 -26.51 -13.78 -4.94
N ILE A 346 -25.57 -14.59 -5.42
CA ILE A 346 -25.58 -15.10 -6.79
C ILE A 346 -26.29 -16.45 -6.74
N GLU A 347 -27.42 -16.56 -7.42
CA GLU A 347 -28.11 -17.85 -7.60
C GLU A 347 -27.34 -18.66 -8.66
N ASP A 348 -26.97 -19.90 -8.31
CA ASP A 348 -26.40 -20.87 -9.25
C ASP A 348 -27.56 -21.47 -10.07
N ASP A 349 -27.58 -21.22 -11.39
CA ASP A 349 -28.40 -21.96 -12.37
C ASP A 349 -27.59 -23.06 -13.07
#